data_AF-A0A439JHV0-F1
#
_entry.id   AF-A0A439JHV0-F1
#
_cell.length_a   1.000
_cell.length_b   1.000
_cell.length_c   1.000
_cell.angle_alpha   90.00
_cell.angle_beta   90.00
_cell.angle_gamma   90.00
#
_symmetry.space_group_name_H-M   'P 1'
#
loop_
_entity.id
_entity.type
_entity.pdbx_description
1 polymer ?
#
loop_
_entity_poly.entity_id
_entity_poly.type
_entity_poly.pdbx_seq_one_letter_code
_entity_poly.pdbx_strand_id
1 'polypeptide(L)' 'GSMGTDTPISAMSDRSKLLYTYFKQNFAQVTNPPIDPIREELVMSLVSFIGPRPNIFDLVGNSRRKRLEVRQP' A
#
# COMPACT_ATOMS: atom_id res chain seq x y z
N GLY A 1 19.30 -2.34 -12.97
CA GLY A 1 19.61 -3.75 -13.29
C GLY A 1 18.71 -4.22 -14.42
N SER A 2 19.13 -5.19 -15.23
CA SER A 2 18.45 -5.61 -16.47
C SER A 2 18.18 -7.11 -16.58
N MET A 3 18.62 -7.93 -15.62
CA MET A 3 18.42 -9.37 -15.61
C MET A 3 17.37 -9.78 -14.57
N GLY A 4 16.69 -10.91 -14.82
CA GLY A 4 15.73 -11.49 -13.89
C GLY A 4 16.36 -11.96 -12.57
N THR A 5 15.51 -12.33 -11.61
CA THR A 5 15.97 -12.83 -10.30
C THR A 5 16.26 -14.33 -10.37
N ASP A 6 17.54 -14.71 -10.41
CA ASP A 6 17.99 -16.12 -10.45
C ASP A 6 18.24 -16.73 -9.05
N THR A 7 17.81 -16.03 -8.00
CA THR A 7 17.89 -16.55 -6.63
C THR A 7 16.68 -17.43 -6.30
N PRO A 8 16.83 -18.51 -5.51
CA PRO A 8 15.71 -19.33 -5.08
C PRO A 8 14.60 -18.51 -4.43
N ILE A 9 13.35 -18.92 -4.64
CA ILE A 9 12.22 -18.34 -3.92
C ILE A 9 12.42 -18.53 -2.41
N SER A 10 11.91 -17.59 -1.62
CA SER A 10 12.21 -17.50 -0.18
C SER A 10 11.92 -18.79 0.58
N ALA A 11 10.85 -19.51 0.21
CA ALA A 11 10.46 -20.78 0.84
C ALA A 11 11.39 -21.97 0.52
N MET A 12 12.20 -21.88 -0.54
CA MET A 12 13.10 -22.95 -0.99
C MET A 12 14.58 -22.61 -0.78
N SER A 13 14.89 -21.53 -0.06
CA SER A 13 16.27 -21.12 0.16
C SER A 13 16.85 -21.76 1.41
N ASP A 14 18.05 -22.34 1.31
CA ASP A 14 18.83 -22.82 2.45
C ASP A 14 19.45 -21.69 3.30
N ARG A 15 19.23 -20.43 2.91
CA ARG A 15 19.73 -19.24 3.61
C ARG A 15 18.57 -18.52 4.27
N SER A 16 18.82 -17.92 5.43
CA SER A 16 17.84 -17.05 6.10
C SER A 16 17.37 -15.93 5.17
N LYS A 17 16.06 -15.70 5.13
CA LYS A 17 15.40 -14.67 4.32
C LYS A 17 14.55 -13.77 5.21
N LEU A 18 14.51 -12.49 4.87
CA LEU A 18 13.67 -11.51 5.56
C LEU A 18 12.19 -11.76 5.25
N LEU A 19 11.32 -11.52 6.23
CA LEU A 19 9.89 -11.83 6.10
C LEU A 19 9.24 -11.23 4.85
N TYR A 20 9.60 -10.01 4.48
CA TYR A 20 9.00 -9.33 3.32
C TYR A 20 9.28 -10.03 1.99
N THR A 21 10.32 -10.87 1.88
CA THR A 21 10.65 -11.54 0.61
C THR A 21 9.68 -12.68 0.28
N TYR A 22 8.88 -13.11 1.25
CA TYR A 22 7.82 -14.10 1.08
C TYR A 22 6.54 -13.48 0.51
N PHE A 23 6.32 -12.17 0.71
CA PHE A 23 5.19 -11.45 0.15
C PHE A 23 5.54 -10.95 -1.25
N LYS A 24 4.64 -11.17 -2.22
CA LYS A 24 4.78 -10.68 -3.60
C LYS A 24 3.77 -9.58 -3.84
N GLN A 25 4.19 -8.55 -4.57
CA GLN A 25 3.31 -7.45 -4.95
C GLN A 25 2.31 -7.96 -5.99
N ASN A 26 1.03 -7.75 -5.73
CA ASN A 26 -0.01 -7.99 -6.71
C ASN A 26 -0.03 -6.84 -7.72
N PHE A 27 -0.44 -7.14 -8.95
CA PHE A 27 -0.62 -6.14 -10.00
C PHE A 27 -1.90 -6.43 -10.78
N ALA A 28 -2.48 -5.35 -11.30
CA ALA A 28 -3.68 -5.43 -12.12
C ALA A 28 -3.32 -5.79 -13.58
N GLN A 29 -4.24 -6.47 -14.24
CA GLN A 29 -4.13 -6.86 -15.65
C GLN A 29 -5.48 -6.60 -16.35
N VAL A 30 -5.92 -7.48 -17.25
CA VAL A 30 -7.09 -7.36 -18.14
C VAL A 30 -8.33 -6.68 -17.50
N THR A 31 -8.62 -6.99 -16.24
CA THR A 31 -9.80 -6.47 -15.53
C THR A 31 -9.76 -4.98 -15.23
N ASN A 32 -8.57 -4.40 -15.04
CA ASN A 32 -8.40 -2.98 -14.72
C ASN A 32 -6.96 -2.52 -15.00
N PRO A 33 -6.75 -1.37 -15.67
CA PRO A 33 -5.41 -0.88 -15.98
C PRO A 33 -4.66 -0.38 -14.74
N PRO A 34 -3.32 -0.49 -14.69
CA PRO A 34 -2.50 0.21 -13.71
C PRO A 34 -2.47 1.73 -13.98
N ILE A 35 -2.28 2.54 -12.95
CA ILE A 35 -2.13 4.00 -13.02
C ILE A 35 -0.64 4.34 -13.21
N ASP A 36 -0.31 5.35 -14.03
CA ASP A 36 1.07 5.85 -14.15
C ASP A 36 1.43 6.72 -12.92
N PRO A 37 2.33 6.27 -12.03
CA PRO A 37 2.62 6.98 -10.78
C PRO A 37 3.39 8.30 -10.97
N ILE A 38 3.93 8.57 -12.17
CA ILE A 38 4.68 9.80 -12.47
C ILE A 38 3.79 10.78 -13.23
N ARG A 39 3.15 10.31 -14.32
CA ARG A 39 2.32 11.17 -15.16
C ARG A 39 0.98 11.53 -14.52
N GLU A 40 0.46 10.64 -13.67
CA GLU A 40 -0.84 10.78 -13.02
C GLU A 40 -0.69 10.95 -11.50
N GLU A 41 0.45 11.46 -11.01
CA GLU A 41 0.70 11.67 -9.56
C GLU A 41 -0.41 12.50 -8.89
N LEU A 42 -0.98 13.49 -9.59
CA LEU A 42 -2.02 14.38 -9.08
C LEU A 42 -3.30 13.65 -8.61
N VAL A 43 -3.59 12.47 -9.17
CA VAL A 43 -4.77 11.68 -8.78
C VAL A 43 -4.45 10.63 -7.70
N MET A 44 -3.21 10.59 -7.21
CA MET A 44 -2.75 9.70 -6.14
C MET A 44 -2.49 10.48 -4.84
N SER A 45 -2.59 9.81 -3.69
CA SER A 45 -2.28 10.42 -2.38
C SER A 45 -1.80 9.38 -1.37
N LEU A 46 -0.79 9.76 -0.57
CA LEU A 46 -0.28 9.00 0.57
C LEU A 46 -0.78 9.54 1.92
N VAL A 47 -1.70 10.52 1.90
CA VAL A 47 -2.25 11.11 3.12
C VAL A 47 -2.91 10.04 3.97
N SER A 48 -2.52 9.99 5.24
CA SER A 48 -2.97 8.99 6.21
C SER A 48 -3.54 9.66 7.45
N PHE A 49 -4.46 8.98 8.13
CA PHE A 49 -5.11 9.48 9.34
C PHE A 49 -4.84 8.54 10.53
N ILE A 50 -4.35 9.11 11.63
CA ILE A 50 -4.11 8.40 12.89
C ILE A 50 -5.23 8.74 13.88
N GLY A 51 -5.91 7.70 14.37
CA GLY A 51 -7.02 7.80 15.31
C GLY A 51 -8.17 6.85 14.98
N PRO A 52 -9.22 6.79 15.82
CA PRO A 52 -10.36 5.90 15.61
C PRO A 52 -11.07 6.22 14.28
N ARG A 53 -11.42 5.19 13.51
CA ARG A 53 -12.21 5.37 12.28
C ARG A 53 -13.62 5.88 12.62
N PRO A 54 -14.12 6.91 11.93
CA PRO A 54 -15.48 7.41 12.13
C PRO A 54 -16.54 6.38 11.73
N ASN A 55 -17.70 6.44 12.36
CA ASN A 55 -18.86 5.65 11.94
C ASN A 55 -19.49 6.31 10.72
N ILE A 56 -19.43 5.69 9.54
CA ILE A 56 -19.90 6.27 8.28
C ILE A 56 -21.39 6.66 8.26
N PHE A 57 -22.20 6.15 9.20
CA PHE A 57 -23.62 6.50 9.33
C PHE A 57 -23.91 7.62 10.35
N ASP A 58 -22.95 8.01 11.19
CA ASP A 58 -23.11 9.02 12.24
C ASP A 58 -22.33 10.30 11.93
N LEU A 59 -22.91 11.16 11.10
CA LEU A 59 -22.30 12.41 10.66
C LEU A 59 -22.07 13.42 11.81
N VAL A 60 -22.93 13.39 12.83
CA VAL A 60 -22.91 14.37 13.94
C VAL A 60 -21.87 13.98 14.99
N GLY A 61 -21.78 12.70 15.34
CA GLY A 61 -20.79 12.18 16.28
C GLY A 61 -19.37 12.18 15.73
N ASN A 62 -19.19 11.96 14.42
CA ASN A 62 -17.89 11.96 13.77
C ASN A 62 -17.18 13.32 13.84
N SER A 63 -17.93 14.42 13.69
CA SER A 63 -17.39 15.79 13.72
C SER A 63 -16.75 16.15 15.07
N ARG A 64 -17.07 15.40 16.14
CA ARG A 64 -16.55 15.66 17.50
C ARG A 64 -15.20 14.98 17.77
N ARG A 65 -14.80 13.98 16.97
CA ARG A 65 -13.56 13.22 17.18
C ARG A 65 -12.46 13.70 16.23
N LYS A 66 -11.46 14.37 16.79
CA LYS A 66 -10.27 14.81 16.04
C LYS A 66 -9.37 13.63 15.70
N ARG A 67 -8.75 13.68 14.52
CA ARG A 67 -7.74 12.72 14.05
C ARG A 67 -6.50 13.50 13.60
N LEU A 68 -5.34 12.86 13.68
CA LEU A 68 -4.10 13.44 13.19
C LEU A 68 -3.94 13.08 11.72
N GLU A 69 -3.74 14.08 10.87
CA GLU A 69 -3.44 13.90 9.46
C GLU A 69 -1.93 13.93 9.25
N VAL A 70 -1.42 12.95 8.50
CA VAL A 70 -0.01 12.88 8.10
C VAL A 70 0.09 12.78 6.59
N ARG A 71 1.08 13.45 5.99
CA ARG A 71 1.22 13.53 4.53
C ARG A 71 1.75 12.24 3.90
N GLN A 72 2.53 11.47 4.65
CA GLN A 72 3.11 10.20 4.25
C GLN A 72 3.07 9.24 5.44
N PRO A 73 2.86 7.93 5.20
CA PRO A 73 2.85 6.90 6.23
C PRO A 73 4.23 6.66 6.84
#